data_AF-A0A3N7BWN5-F1
#
_entry.id   AF-A0A3N7BWN5-F1
#
_cell.length_a   1.000
_cell.length_b   1.000
_cell.length_c   1.000
_cell.angle_alpha   90.00
_cell.angle_beta   90.00
_cell.angle_gamma   90.00
#
_symmetry.space_group_name_H-M   'P 1'
#
loop_
_entity.id
_entity.type
_entity.pdbx_description
1 polymer ?
#
loop_
_entity_poly.entity_id
_entity_poly.type
_entity_poly.pdbx_seq_one_letter_code
_entity_poly.pdbx_strand_id
1 'polypeptide(L)'
;MQIETYIISIGLLAGWLATGFFLYRAANKAYARGFDRGVRLARQQHASSPSCTIADHELMTKITTSLGLAVATWQAFPGTEAMVTKVNKQRRQLTAFAAKMWLAAYPAQLNAEDAA
;
A
#
# COMPACT_ATOMS: atom_id res chain seq x y z
N MET A 1 -15.05 -64.83 15.82
CA MET A 1 -13.80 -64.12 15.45
C MET A 1 -14.02 -62.92 14.53
N GLN A 2 -14.82 -62.98 13.45
CA GLN A 2 -14.98 -61.81 12.56
C GLN A 2 -15.81 -60.64 13.15
N ILE A 3 -16.81 -60.94 13.99
CA ILE A 3 -17.69 -59.92 14.58
C ILE A 3 -16.95 -59.02 15.58
N GLU A 4 -16.06 -59.59 16.39
CA GLU A 4 -15.25 -58.85 17.38
C GLU A 4 -14.27 -57.88 16.71
N THR A 5 -13.64 -58.30 15.61
CA THR A 5 -12.76 -57.43 14.79
C THR A 5 -13.52 -56.28 14.15
N TYR A 6 -14.78 -56.49 13.77
CA TYR A 6 -15.63 -55.46 13.16
C TYR A 6 -15.96 -54.33 14.15
N ILE A 7 -16.28 -54.68 15.39
CA ILE A 7 -16.59 -53.68 16.45
C ILE A 7 -15.35 -52.83 16.76
N ILE A 8 -14.18 -53.46 16.89
CA ILE A 8 -12.92 -52.76 17.19
C ILE A 8 -12.52 -51.82 16.03
N SER A 9 -12.63 -52.29 14.79
CA SER A 9 -12.28 -51.48 13.61
C SER A 9 -13.19 -50.26 13.42
N ILE A 10 -14.50 -50.38 13.70
CA ILE A 10 -15.44 -49.25 13.65
C ILE A 10 -15.11 -48.22 14.73
N GLY A 11 -14.83 -48.66 15.96
CA GLY A 11 -14.46 -47.76 17.05
C GLY A 11 -13.18 -46.97 16.75
N LEU A 12 -12.18 -47.62 16.14
CA LEU A 12 -10.94 -46.99 15.74
C LEU A 12 -11.15 -45.96 14.61
N LEU A 13 -11.96 -46.32 13.60
CA LEU A 13 -12.31 -45.42 12.50
C LEU A 13 -13.07 -44.19 12.99
N ALA A 14 -14.05 -44.38 13.87
CA ALA A 14 -14.81 -43.28 14.46
C ALA A 14 -13.92 -42.34 15.28
N GLY A 15 -12.98 -42.89 16.06
CA GLY A 15 -11.99 -42.12 16.81
C GLY A 15 -11.07 -41.29 15.91
N TRP A 16 -10.61 -41.87 14.80
CA TRP A 16 -9.77 -41.17 13.81
C TRP A 16 -10.52 -40.06 13.09
N LEU A 17 -11.77 -40.32 12.68
CA LEU A 17 -12.62 -39.32 12.03
C LEU A 17 -12.94 -38.15 12.97
N ALA A 18 -13.26 -38.44 14.24
CA ALA A 18 -13.53 -37.41 15.24
C ALA A 18 -12.28 -36.55 15.51
N THR A 19 -11.10 -37.18 15.60
CA THR A 19 -9.83 -36.48 15.80
C THR A 19 -9.50 -35.59 14.60
N GLY A 20 -9.65 -36.10 13.38
CA GLY A 20 -9.42 -35.34 12.16
C GLY A 20 -10.37 -34.15 12.02
N PHE A 21 -11.66 -34.34 12.33
CA PHE A 21 -12.65 -33.26 12.33
C PHE A 21 -12.31 -32.16 13.35
N PHE A 22 -11.89 -32.55 14.55
CA PHE A 22 -11.51 -31.60 15.59
C PHE A 22 -10.28 -30.77 15.18
N LEU A 23 -9.24 -31.42 14.65
CA LEU A 23 -8.03 -30.75 14.18
C LEU A 23 -8.32 -29.80 13.02
N TYR A 24 -9.15 -30.21 12.05
CA TYR A 24 -9.56 -29.36 10.94
C TYR A 24 -10.27 -28.09 11.44
N ARG A 25 -11.21 -28.23 12.38
CA ARG A 25 -11.95 -27.11 12.95
C ARG A 25 -11.03 -26.16 13.74
N ALA A 26 -10.09 -26.72 14.51
CA ALA A 26 -9.12 -25.93 15.27
C ALA A 26 -8.16 -25.18 14.34
N ALA A 27 -7.68 -25.84 13.28
CA ALA A 27 -6.80 -25.25 12.28
C ALA A 27 -7.47 -24.07 11.57
N ASN A 28 -8.69 -24.26 11.03
CA ASN A 28 -9.42 -23.17 10.36
C ASN A 28 -9.62 -21.95 11.27
N LYS A 29 -9.93 -22.17 12.55
CA LYS A 29 -10.08 -21.08 13.52
C LYS A 29 -8.77 -20.34 13.78
N ALA A 30 -7.65 -21.05 13.82
CA ALA A 30 -6.33 -20.44 13.98
C ALA A 30 -5.89 -19.69 12.70
N TYR A 31 -6.11 -20.28 11.52
CA TYR A 31 -5.82 -19.66 10.24
C TYR A 31 -6.60 -18.36 10.01
N ALA A 32 -7.91 -18.34 10.28
CA ALA A 32 -8.72 -17.13 10.17
C ALA A 32 -8.16 -15.99 11.04
N ARG A 33 -7.80 -16.30 12.30
CA ARG A 33 -7.20 -15.32 13.21
C ARG A 33 -5.81 -14.86 12.78
N GLY A 34 -5.00 -15.75 12.20
CA GLY A 34 -3.68 -15.44 11.66
C GLY A 34 -3.76 -14.53 10.44
N PHE A 35 -4.68 -14.84 9.52
CA PHE A 35 -4.94 -14.04 8.32
C PHE A 35 -5.44 -12.64 8.67
N ASP A 36 -6.44 -12.51 9.55
CA ASP A 36 -6.95 -11.20 9.99
C ASP A 36 -5.86 -10.33 10.63
N ARG A 37 -4.98 -10.95 11.45
CA ARG A 37 -3.82 -10.23 12.02
C ARG A 37 -2.83 -9.81 10.94
N GLY A 38 -2.51 -10.68 9.99
CA GLY A 38 -1.61 -10.38 8.88
C GLY A 38 -2.14 -9.23 8.01
N VAL A 39 -3.42 -9.28 7.63
CA VAL A 39 -4.08 -8.22 6.86
C VAL A 39 -4.11 -6.90 7.64
N ARG A 40 -4.40 -6.94 8.95
CA ARG A 40 -4.41 -5.73 9.77
C ARG A 40 -3.02 -5.12 9.90
N LEU A 41 -1.99 -5.93 10.12
CA LEU A 41 -0.59 -5.47 10.19
C LEU A 41 -0.13 -4.91 8.85
N ALA A 42 -0.44 -5.57 7.73
CA ALA A 42 -0.12 -5.07 6.40
C ALA A 42 -0.79 -3.72 6.12
N ARG A 43 -2.09 -3.56 6.47
CA ARG A 43 -2.77 -2.26 6.36
C ARG A 43 -2.16 -1.19 7.25
N GLN A 44 -1.78 -1.54 8.49
CA GLN A 44 -1.11 -0.60 9.40
C GLN A 44 0.27 -0.18 8.87
N GLN A 45 1.04 -1.12 8.33
CA GLN A 45 2.33 -0.84 7.70
C GLN A 45 2.15 0.09 6.49
N HIS A 46 1.21 -0.20 5.60
CA HIS A 46 0.89 0.67 4.46
C HIS A 46 0.36 2.05 4.87
N ALA A 47 -0.34 2.16 6.00
CA ALA A 47 -0.77 3.44 6.54
C ALA A 47 0.38 4.21 7.23
N SER A 48 1.37 3.51 7.79
CA SER A 48 2.52 4.10 8.48
C SER A 48 3.70 4.45 7.56
N SER A 49 3.78 3.83 6.38
CA SER A 49 4.77 4.21 5.38
C SER A 49 4.37 5.56 4.79
N PRO A 50 5.19 6.62 4.92
CA PRO A 50 4.91 7.87 4.26
C PRO A 50 4.89 7.61 2.75
N SER A 51 3.71 7.75 2.14
CA SER A 51 3.51 7.59 0.69
C SER A 51 4.34 8.57 -0.15
N CYS A 52 4.91 9.58 0.51
CA CYS A 52 5.67 10.65 -0.07
C CYS A 52 6.67 11.15 0.97
N THR A 53 7.96 11.12 0.61
CA THR A 53 9.06 11.60 1.44
C THR A 53 9.53 12.99 1.00
N ILE A 54 10.30 13.67 1.84
CA ILE A 54 10.94 14.96 1.49
C ILE A 54 11.88 14.81 0.29
N ALA A 55 12.55 13.66 0.15
CA ALA A 55 13.39 13.34 -0.99
C ALA A 55 12.60 13.30 -2.30
N ASP A 56 11.36 12.78 -2.27
CA ASP A 56 10.48 12.76 -3.44
C ASP A 56 10.04 14.19 -3.86
N HIS A 57 9.84 15.06 -2.88
CA HIS A 57 9.55 16.48 -3.15
C HIS A 57 10.75 17.17 -3.82
N GLU A 58 11.97 16.95 -3.32
CA GLU A 58 13.19 17.50 -3.93
C GLU A 58 13.43 16.97 -5.36
N LEU A 59 13.15 15.69 -5.60
CA LEU A 59 13.23 15.10 -6.93
C LEU A 59 12.21 15.75 -7.89
N MET A 60 10.98 15.98 -7.43
CA MET A 60 9.96 16.63 -8.24
C MET A 60 10.27 18.09 -8.58
N THR A 61 10.88 18.84 -7.66
CA THR A 61 11.29 20.22 -7.95
C THR A 61 12.39 20.24 -9.01
N LYS A 62 13.38 19.32 -8.92
CA LYS A 62 14.43 19.14 -9.95
C LYS A 62 13.87 18.74 -11.31
N ILE A 63 12.86 17.87 -11.35
CA ILE A 63 12.18 17.50 -12.61
C ILE A 63 11.44 18.72 -13.18
N THR A 64 10.77 19.50 -12.32
CA THR A 64 10.02 20.68 -12.76
C THR A 64 10.95 21.75 -13.35
N THR A 65 12.14 21.95 -12.77
CA THR A 65 13.14 22.89 -13.30
C THR A 65 13.73 22.40 -14.63
N SER A 66 14.04 21.10 -14.75
CA SER A 66 14.56 20.54 -16.00
C SER A 66 13.54 20.58 -17.14
N LEU A 67 12.25 20.32 -16.86
CA LEU A 67 11.17 20.52 -17.83
C LEU A 67 11.06 21.99 -18.25
N GLY A 68 11.29 22.93 -17.33
CA GLY A 68 11.33 24.36 -17.64
C GLY A 68 12.43 24.71 -18.64
N LEU A 69 13.64 24.16 -18.46
CA LEU A 69 14.74 24.32 -19.40
C LEU A 69 14.43 23.68 -20.75
N ALA A 70 13.85 22.48 -20.76
CA ALA A 70 13.47 21.79 -21.99
C ALA A 70 12.42 22.58 -22.81
N VAL A 71 11.45 23.21 -22.15
CA VAL A 71 10.47 24.10 -22.81
C VAL A 71 11.16 25.30 -23.44
N ALA A 72 12.08 25.96 -22.73
CA ALA A 72 12.82 27.11 -23.26
C ALA A 72 13.64 26.73 -24.50
N THR A 73 14.28 25.56 -24.47
CA THR A 73 15.03 25.03 -25.61
C THR A 73 14.11 24.72 -26.79
N TRP A 74 12.98 24.04 -26.57
CA TRP A 74 12.07 23.69 -27.66
C TRP A 74 11.36 24.88 -28.26
N GLN A 75 11.05 25.91 -27.48
CA GLN A 75 10.48 27.17 -27.99
C GLN A 75 11.37 27.86 -29.03
N ALA A 76 12.68 27.62 -29.01
CA ALA A 76 13.61 28.18 -29.99
C ALA A 76 13.57 27.47 -31.36
N PHE A 77 12.92 26.30 -31.48
CA PHE A 77 12.85 25.53 -32.71
C PHE A 77 11.45 25.61 -33.36
N PRO A 78 11.35 25.95 -34.66
CA PRO A 78 10.07 25.94 -35.37
C PRO A 78 9.55 24.49 -35.53
N GLY A 79 8.25 24.28 -35.32
CA GLY A 79 7.59 22.97 -35.44
C GLY A 79 7.45 22.16 -34.13
N THR A 80 7.91 22.68 -33.00
CA THR A 80 7.86 22.00 -31.68
C THR A 80 6.66 22.41 -30.81
N GLU A 81 5.71 23.18 -31.33
CA GLU A 81 4.59 23.80 -30.58
C GLU A 81 3.74 22.77 -29.82
N ALA A 82 3.50 21.60 -30.43
CA ALA A 82 2.79 20.49 -29.78
C ALA A 82 3.56 19.94 -28.57
N MET A 83 4.89 19.88 -28.66
CA MET A 83 5.76 19.40 -27.59
C MET A 83 5.85 20.40 -26.44
N VAL A 84 6.00 21.69 -26.76
CA VAL A 84 5.94 22.80 -25.79
C VAL A 84 4.62 22.79 -25.03
N THR A 85 3.49 22.58 -25.72
CA THR A 85 2.16 22.54 -25.10
C THR A 85 2.02 21.33 -24.15
N LYS A 86 2.47 20.15 -24.58
CA LYS A 86 2.44 18.93 -23.76
C LYS A 86 3.28 19.07 -22.50
N VAL A 87 4.47 19.64 -22.62
CA VAL A 87 5.42 19.76 -21.51
C VAL A 87 5.01 20.88 -20.55
N ASN A 88 4.40 21.96 -21.04
CA ASN A 88 3.74 22.95 -20.18
C ASN A 88 2.59 22.35 -19.37
N LYS A 89 1.78 21.47 -19.97
CA LYS A 89 0.71 20.76 -19.24
C LYS A 89 1.30 19.86 -18.14
N GLN A 90 2.33 19.08 -18.47
CA GLN A 90 3.03 18.23 -17.50
C GLN A 90 3.65 19.05 -16.37
N ARG A 91 4.31 20.16 -16.70
CA ARG A 91 4.89 21.09 -15.70
C ARG A 91 3.83 21.62 -14.73
N ARG A 92 2.66 22.05 -15.23
CA ARG A 92 1.54 22.51 -14.38
C ARG A 92 1.00 21.42 -13.46
N GLN A 93 0.89 20.19 -13.96
CA GLN A 93 0.44 19.05 -13.17
C GLN A 93 1.46 18.69 -12.08
N LEU A 94 2.75 18.67 -12.43
CA LEU A 94 3.86 18.43 -11.49
C LEU A 94 3.92 19.51 -10.40
N THR A 95 3.75 20.79 -10.74
CA THR A 95 3.72 21.88 -9.73
C THR A 95 2.52 21.75 -8.79
N ALA A 96 1.35 21.40 -9.31
CA ALA A 96 0.16 21.19 -8.48
C ALA A 96 0.30 19.98 -7.56
N PHE A 97 0.93 18.90 -8.05
CA PHE A 97 1.21 17.72 -7.26
C PHE A 97 2.26 18.02 -6.17
N ALA A 98 3.32 18.78 -6.50
CA ALA A 98 4.35 19.19 -5.55
C ALA A 98 3.77 20.03 -4.40
N ALA A 99 2.86 20.96 -4.71
CA ALA A 99 2.17 21.77 -3.72
C ALA A 99 1.25 20.92 -2.80
N LYS A 100 0.53 19.94 -3.37
CA LYS A 100 -0.28 19.00 -2.59
C LYS A 100 0.59 18.12 -1.68
N MET A 101 1.73 17.66 -2.18
CA MET A 101 2.71 16.91 -1.37
C MET A 101 3.27 17.76 -0.23
N TRP A 102 3.57 19.04 -0.48
CA TRP A 102 4.03 19.96 0.57
C TRP A 102 2.98 20.09 1.68
N LEU A 103 1.70 20.25 1.33
CA LEU A 103 0.60 20.36 2.29
C LEU A 103 0.33 19.04 3.04
N ALA A 104 0.55 17.89 2.40
CA ALA A 104 0.41 16.59 3.05
C ALA A 104 1.59 16.26 3.98
N ALA A 105 2.80 16.73 3.65
CA ALA A 105 4.02 16.51 4.43
C ALA A 105 4.17 17.50 5.60
N TYR A 106 3.61 18.71 5.48
CA TYR A 106 3.46 19.68 6.56
C TYR A 106 1.97 19.85 6.91
N PRO A 107 1.36 18.93 7.68
CA PRO A 107 0.15 19.31 8.40
C PRO A 107 0.54 20.51 9.27
N ALA A 108 -0.18 21.62 9.12
CA ALA A 108 0.03 22.82 9.93
C ALA A 108 0.21 22.37 11.39
N GLN A 109 1.32 22.73 12.00
CA GLN A 109 1.46 22.61 13.44
C GLN A 109 0.30 23.44 14.01
N LEU A 110 -0.78 22.76 14.42
CA LEU A 110 -1.80 23.35 15.25
C LEU A 110 -1.05 23.75 16.51
N ASN A 111 -0.73 25.03 16.60
CA ASN A 111 0.01 25.64 17.69
C ASN A 111 -0.51 25.08 19.01
N ALA A 112 0.34 24.31 19.68
CA ALA A 112 0.15 23.92 21.08
C ALA A 112 0.47 25.12 21.99
N GLU A 113 0.00 26.32 21.63
CA GLU A 113 0.17 27.58 22.37
C GLU A 113 -1.17 28.16 22.86
N ASP A 114 -2.30 27.52 22.61
CA ASP A 114 -3.62 27.93 23.15
C ASP A 114 -4.01 27.19 24.45
N ALA A 115 -3.04 26.60 25.15
CA ALA A 115 -3.24 25.91 26.44
C ALA A 115 -2.33 26.44 27.54
N ALA A 116 -2.30 27.77 27.72
CA ALA A 116 -1.70 28.46 28.86
C ALA A 116 -2.77 29.16 29.70
#